data_AF-A0A355X4G6-F1
#
_entry.id   AF-A0A355X4G6-F1
#
_cell.length_a   1.000
_cell.length_b   1.000
_cell.length_c   1.000
_cell.angle_alpha   90.00
_cell.angle_beta   90.00
_cell.angle_gamma   90.00
#
_symmetry.space_group_name_H-M   'P 1'
#
loop_
_entity.id
_entity.type
_entity.pdbx_description
1 polymer ?
#
loop_
_entity_poly.entity_id
_entity_poly.type
_entity_poly.pdbx_seq_one_letter_code
_entity_poly.pdbx_strand_id
1 'polypeptide(L)'
;MNIVNKLTLRHLKENKGRTVITTLGICVSVAMITAVFVAAASFLNLFADIDFLASGHRHAIFEANSSQLQQLKDDDRIERVGVRAESESFQLEGDKSKSARTGDIYVGDKVNLEQMFTVGYDGTIPENGNEIAVEQKFIERNNLDWKIGDTVTIPLGVRYLVEENGEKSYIAGRYFSDEQFELTDVGEFKITAILHENPPTSVSGSIVKGLDLSSYTISDDKPVQALIELKEVNHDSLNVIKSMINDYNIQEYNINTEYLATVFAVDKDNATAMSLLPLVMIILVIIMIASVVLIYNSFGMSLSERVRYLGMLASVGATKKQKKASVYYEGLILGIIGIPVGIIAGIAGISITLKAVGAQIIDSGMLNGVSSENMQMSVTIPIWAIIAIVIFSALTIFISAVIPARKASSITPIDAIRQRQEIKIKAKKIKSSKLVRKVFGYEGELANKNLKRNGRKSRVITASIALSVILFLSCNYFCQMFTMTADVSTMHYQISTMVRLGDKDKFCKLLDDIADIDDYYCVNNAMIELSDTAGKEGTDQSIANSNYIADGYSKFFSSKRNLFINQIDDEDFNKLCRTNDIDYKKYYGDTAKALVLNNVNHET
;
A
#
# COMPACT_ATOMS: atom_id res chain seq x y z
N MET A 1 -45.04 -13.33 -14.84
CA MET A 1 -43.78 -14.03 -15.16
C MET A 1 -43.95 -14.74 -16.51
N ASN A 2 -43.07 -14.50 -17.48
CA ASN A 2 -43.13 -15.13 -18.82
C ASN A 2 -43.11 -16.67 -18.69
N ILE A 3 -43.90 -17.41 -19.49
CA ILE A 3 -43.99 -18.88 -19.42
C ILE A 3 -42.61 -19.54 -19.53
N VAL A 4 -41.72 -18.95 -20.33
CA VAL A 4 -40.34 -19.38 -20.53
C VAL A 4 -39.54 -19.32 -19.23
N ASN A 5 -39.75 -18.27 -18.42
CA ASN A 5 -39.07 -18.10 -17.13
C ASN A 5 -39.53 -19.15 -16.11
N LYS A 6 -40.84 -19.45 -16.08
CA LYS A 6 -41.41 -20.49 -15.20
C LYS A 6 -40.84 -21.87 -15.52
N LEU A 7 -40.69 -22.16 -16.81
CA LEU A 7 -40.10 -23.41 -17.26
C LEU A 7 -38.59 -23.48 -17.01
N THR A 8 -37.84 -22.39 -17.20
CA THR A 8 -36.42 -22.32 -16.80
C THR A 8 -36.23 -22.69 -15.34
N LEU A 9 -37.07 -22.13 -14.47
CA LEU A 9 -37.00 -22.35 -13.02
C LEU A 9 -37.32 -23.80 -12.64
N ARG A 10 -38.30 -24.42 -13.31
CA ARG A 10 -38.58 -25.87 -13.16
C ARG A 10 -37.39 -26.72 -13.59
N HIS A 11 -36.79 -26.41 -14.73
CA HIS A 11 -35.64 -27.16 -15.25
C HIS A 11 -34.43 -27.10 -14.31
N LEU A 12 -34.18 -25.94 -13.68
CA LEU A 12 -33.13 -25.79 -12.66
C LEU A 12 -33.39 -26.67 -11.43
N LYS A 13 -34.66 -26.78 -11.00
CA LYS A 13 -35.06 -27.62 -9.86
C LYS A 13 -34.99 -29.12 -10.16
N GLU A 14 -35.26 -29.52 -11.40
CA GLU A 14 -35.15 -30.93 -11.83
C GLU A 14 -33.67 -31.35 -11.94
N ASN A 15 -32.79 -30.48 -12.41
CA ASN A 15 -31.37 -30.78 -12.65
C ASN A 15 -30.46 -30.27 -11.51
N LYS A 16 -30.77 -30.68 -10.28
CA LYS A 16 -30.13 -30.16 -9.05
C LYS A 16 -28.61 -30.21 -9.07
N GLY A 17 -28.00 -31.34 -9.45
CA GLY A 17 -26.54 -31.49 -9.43
C GLY A 17 -25.81 -30.47 -10.30
N ARG A 18 -26.35 -30.15 -11.48
CA ARG A 18 -25.76 -29.16 -12.40
C ARG A 18 -26.01 -27.74 -11.92
N THR A 19 -27.22 -27.45 -11.47
CA THR A 19 -27.57 -26.18 -10.84
C THR A 19 -26.63 -25.86 -9.68
N VAL A 20 -26.34 -26.85 -8.83
CA VAL A 20 -25.38 -26.70 -7.71
C VAL A 20 -23.98 -26.40 -8.24
N ILE A 21 -23.48 -27.13 -9.23
CA ILE A 21 -22.13 -26.88 -9.80
C ILE A 21 -22.03 -25.46 -10.41
N THR A 22 -23.06 -25.00 -11.13
CA THR A 22 -23.07 -23.63 -11.69
C THR A 22 -23.14 -22.58 -10.59
N THR A 23 -23.96 -22.81 -9.57
CA THR A 23 -24.07 -21.90 -8.42
C THR A 23 -22.75 -21.83 -7.67
N LEU A 24 -22.10 -22.96 -7.39
CA LEU A 24 -20.79 -23.01 -6.73
C LEU A 24 -19.71 -22.27 -7.54
N GLY A 25 -19.68 -22.45 -8.87
CA GLY A 25 -18.77 -21.70 -9.73
C GLY A 25 -18.98 -20.18 -9.64
N ILE A 26 -20.23 -19.74 -9.53
CA ILE A 26 -20.56 -18.33 -9.28
C ILE A 26 -20.10 -17.93 -7.87
N CYS A 27 -20.41 -18.71 -6.83
CA CYS A 27 -20.00 -18.41 -5.45
C CYS A 27 -18.47 -18.24 -5.34
N VAL A 28 -17.69 -19.14 -5.94
CA VAL A 28 -16.21 -19.06 -5.94
C VAL A 28 -15.73 -17.80 -6.65
N SER A 29 -16.27 -17.51 -7.83
CA SER A 29 -15.98 -16.26 -8.56
C SER A 29 -16.25 -15.03 -7.71
N VAL A 30 -17.42 -14.98 -7.07
CA VAL A 30 -17.82 -13.83 -6.23
C VAL A 30 -16.95 -13.74 -4.98
N ALA A 31 -16.60 -14.87 -4.36
CA ALA A 31 -15.71 -14.92 -3.20
C ALA A 31 -14.31 -14.37 -3.54
N MET A 32 -13.77 -14.70 -4.72
CA MET A 32 -12.49 -14.15 -5.18
C MET A 32 -12.56 -12.64 -5.44
N ILE A 33 -13.62 -12.15 -6.10
CA ILE A 33 -13.83 -10.70 -6.30
C ILE A 33 -13.98 -9.99 -4.95
N THR A 34 -14.70 -10.60 -4.01
CA THR A 34 -14.88 -10.09 -2.64
C THR A 34 -13.55 -9.97 -1.93
N ALA A 35 -12.70 -11.00 -1.99
CA ALA A 35 -11.38 -10.98 -1.38
C ALA A 35 -10.52 -9.81 -1.88
N VAL A 36 -10.57 -9.48 -3.17
CA VAL A 36 -9.84 -8.34 -3.74
C VAL A 36 -10.30 -7.01 -3.14
N PHE A 37 -11.61 -6.73 -3.18
CA PHE A 37 -12.13 -5.45 -2.71
C PHE A 37 -12.01 -5.28 -1.20
N VAL A 38 -12.28 -6.34 -0.43
CA VAL A 38 -12.14 -6.30 1.03
C VAL A 38 -10.68 -6.19 1.45
N ALA A 39 -9.76 -6.91 0.78
CA ALA A 39 -8.33 -6.75 1.02
C ALA A 39 -7.87 -5.32 0.72
N ALA A 40 -8.23 -4.77 -0.44
CA ALA A 40 -7.87 -3.40 -0.81
C ALA A 40 -8.39 -2.37 0.19
N ALA A 41 -9.64 -2.47 0.62
CA ALA A 41 -10.22 -1.60 1.64
C ALA A 41 -9.52 -1.75 3.00
N SER A 42 -9.19 -2.99 3.40
CA SER A 42 -8.49 -3.26 4.66
C SER A 42 -7.06 -2.72 4.64
N PHE A 43 -6.36 -2.82 3.51
CA PHE A 43 -5.01 -2.23 3.35
C PHE A 43 -5.05 -0.70 3.38
N LEU A 44 -5.99 -0.05 2.68
CA LEU A 44 -6.14 1.40 2.77
C LEU A 44 -6.43 1.86 4.20
N ASN A 45 -7.28 1.12 4.92
CA ASN A 45 -7.56 1.44 6.33
C ASN A 45 -6.33 1.22 7.22
N LEU A 46 -5.55 0.17 6.97
CA LEU A 46 -4.30 -0.08 7.69
C LEU A 46 -3.34 1.10 7.53
N PHE A 47 -3.09 1.57 6.31
CA PHE A 47 -2.21 2.73 6.08
C PHE A 47 -2.74 4.01 6.73
N ALA A 48 -4.05 4.22 6.71
CA ALA A 48 -4.68 5.33 7.42
C ALA A 48 -4.51 5.23 8.94
N ASP A 49 -4.74 4.05 9.53
CA ASP A 49 -4.56 3.80 10.96
C ASP A 49 -3.09 4.01 11.36
N ILE A 50 -2.13 3.61 10.51
CA ILE A 50 -0.71 3.81 10.74
C ILE A 50 -0.37 5.30 10.75
N ASP A 51 -0.86 6.05 9.75
CA ASP A 51 -0.62 7.48 9.70
C ASP A 51 -1.22 8.19 10.92
N PHE A 52 -2.44 7.82 11.32
CA PHE A 52 -3.04 8.36 12.54
C PHE A 52 -2.24 8.04 13.78
N LEU A 53 -1.78 6.79 13.95
CA LEU A 53 -0.94 6.43 15.08
C LEU A 53 0.37 7.23 15.07
N ALA A 54 0.98 7.45 13.91
CA ALA A 54 2.26 8.15 13.80
C ALA A 54 2.14 9.67 13.93
N SER A 55 1.05 10.26 13.44
CA SER A 55 0.93 11.71 13.20
C SER A 55 -0.19 12.39 14.00
N GLY A 56 -1.06 11.61 14.66
CA GLY A 56 -2.24 12.09 15.39
C GLY A 56 -3.49 12.23 14.51
N HIS A 57 -4.64 12.46 15.13
CA HIS A 57 -5.95 12.63 14.49
C HIS A 57 -6.07 13.99 13.78
N ARG A 58 -5.49 14.09 12.59
CA ARG A 58 -5.51 15.31 11.77
C ARG A 58 -5.61 14.99 10.27
N HIS A 59 -6.21 15.90 9.50
CA HIS A 59 -6.32 15.73 8.05
C HIS A 59 -5.33 16.63 7.28
N ALA A 60 -5.03 17.82 7.81
CA ALA A 60 -4.07 18.75 7.20
C ALA A 60 -3.34 19.58 8.27
N ILE A 61 -2.16 20.05 7.91
CA ILE A 61 -1.37 21.01 8.67
C ILE A 61 -1.05 22.18 7.76
N PHE A 62 -1.31 23.37 8.28
CA PHE A 62 -1.02 24.62 7.61
C PHE A 62 -0.10 25.49 8.46
N GLU A 63 0.77 26.26 7.83
CA GLU A 63 1.48 27.34 8.52
C GLU A 63 0.65 28.61 8.44
N ALA A 64 0.15 29.09 9.58
CA ALA A 64 -0.80 30.19 9.65
C ALA A 64 -0.29 31.31 10.57
N ASN A 65 -0.45 32.56 10.11
CA ASN A 65 -0.34 33.74 10.95
C ASN A 65 -1.63 33.99 11.76
N SER A 66 -1.64 35.03 12.59
CA SER A 66 -2.78 35.35 13.48
C SER A 66 -4.10 35.54 12.73
N SER A 67 -4.07 36.21 11.57
CA SER A 67 -5.26 36.48 10.77
C SER A 67 -5.78 35.21 10.11
N GLN A 68 -4.88 34.40 9.55
CA GLN A 68 -5.20 33.14 8.89
C GLN A 68 -5.71 32.10 9.90
N LEU A 69 -5.12 32.05 11.09
CA LEU A 69 -5.58 31.18 12.16
C LEU A 69 -7.02 31.50 12.58
N GLN A 70 -7.37 32.79 12.68
CA GLN A 70 -8.74 33.19 12.97
C GLN A 70 -9.70 32.79 11.84
N GLN A 71 -9.31 32.98 10.58
CA GLN A 71 -10.10 32.54 9.43
C GLN A 71 -10.33 31.03 9.42
N LEU A 72 -9.33 30.22 9.76
CA LEU A 72 -9.45 28.77 9.87
C LEU A 72 -10.36 28.35 11.02
N LYS A 73 -10.33 29.06 12.16
CA LYS A 73 -11.22 28.80 13.30
C LYS A 73 -12.68 29.16 13.02
N ASP A 74 -12.92 30.17 12.18
CA ASP A 74 -14.25 30.64 11.80
C ASP A 74 -14.82 29.92 10.55
N ASP A 75 -14.07 29.00 9.93
CA ASP A 75 -14.49 28.27 8.72
C ASP A 75 -15.45 27.11 9.06
N ASP A 76 -16.68 27.19 8.54
CA ASP A 76 -17.74 26.18 8.75
C ASP A 76 -17.38 24.76 8.26
N ARG A 77 -16.39 24.63 7.38
CA ARG A 77 -15.91 23.35 6.83
C ARG A 77 -15.04 22.57 7.82
N ILE A 78 -14.52 23.25 8.84
CA ILE A 78 -13.58 22.72 9.83
C ILE A 78 -14.34 22.39 11.12
N GLU A 79 -14.07 21.23 11.70
CA GLU A 79 -14.66 20.82 12.98
C GLU A 79 -13.81 21.34 14.15
N ARG A 80 -12.49 21.15 14.07
CA ARG A 80 -11.52 21.54 15.11
C ARG A 80 -10.22 22.03 14.49
N VAL A 81 -9.64 23.05 15.12
CA VAL A 81 -8.32 23.60 14.79
C VAL A 81 -7.44 23.49 16.04
N GLY A 82 -6.44 22.62 15.99
CA GLY A 82 -5.36 22.56 16.97
C GLY A 82 -4.23 23.50 16.57
N VAL A 83 -3.53 24.06 17.54
CA VAL A 83 -2.38 24.95 17.32
C VAL A 83 -1.14 24.36 17.95
N ARG A 84 -0.08 24.23 17.14
CA ARG A 84 1.26 23.87 17.58
C ARG A 84 2.19 25.07 17.40
N ALA A 85 2.89 25.41 18.46
CA ALA A 85 3.90 26.46 18.48
C ALA A 85 5.30 25.91 18.16
N GLU A 86 6.26 26.81 18.01
CA GLU A 86 7.68 26.45 17.93
C GLU A 86 8.08 25.60 19.15
N SER A 87 8.85 24.54 18.91
CA SER A 87 9.28 23.63 19.98
C SER A 87 10.40 24.26 20.80
N GLU A 88 10.40 24.03 22.11
CA GLU A 88 11.45 24.53 23.02
C GLU A 88 12.48 23.43 23.25
N SER A 89 13.77 23.74 23.32
CA SER A 89 14.77 22.71 23.62
C SER A 89 15.10 22.67 25.11
N PHE A 90 15.43 21.49 25.63
CA PHE A 90 15.83 21.30 27.02
C PHE A 90 17.09 20.43 27.15
N GLN A 91 17.83 20.63 28.24
CA GLN A 91 18.92 19.75 28.66
C GLN A 91 18.89 19.57 30.18
N LEU A 92 18.60 18.35 30.64
CA LEU A 92 18.59 18.01 32.07
C LEU A 92 20.00 17.77 32.61
N GLU A 93 20.24 18.12 33.87
CA GLU A 93 21.43 17.72 34.63
C GLU A 93 21.35 16.25 35.12
N GLY A 94 22.49 15.62 35.43
CA GLY A 94 22.57 14.21 35.81
C GLY A 94 23.76 13.42 35.21
N ASP A 95 23.79 12.12 35.49
CA ASP A 95 24.92 11.23 35.16
C ASP A 95 24.73 10.42 33.86
N LYS A 96 23.52 10.45 33.28
CA LYS A 96 23.21 9.74 32.03
C LYS A 96 23.82 10.43 30.81
N SER A 97 23.90 9.73 29.67
CA SER A 97 24.35 10.32 28.40
C SER A 97 23.56 11.60 28.06
N LYS A 98 24.21 12.59 27.43
CA LYS A 98 23.55 13.80 26.93
C LYS A 98 22.39 13.46 25.98
N SER A 99 22.53 12.41 25.17
CA SER A 99 21.46 11.94 24.28
C SER A 99 20.19 11.49 24.98
N ALA A 100 20.28 11.07 26.24
CA ALA A 100 19.12 10.67 27.03
C ALA A 100 18.42 11.87 27.70
N ARG A 101 19.19 12.93 27.99
CA ARG A 101 18.80 14.09 28.80
C ARG A 101 18.55 15.37 28.01
N THR A 102 18.87 15.37 26.72
CA THR A 102 18.65 16.50 25.81
C THR A 102 17.62 16.13 24.75
N GLY A 103 16.74 17.08 24.44
CA GLY A 103 15.73 16.93 23.42
C GLY A 103 14.87 18.19 23.29
N ASP A 104 13.74 18.05 22.61
CA ASP A 104 12.79 19.13 22.45
C ASP A 104 11.49 18.85 23.21
N ILE A 105 10.84 19.93 23.59
CA ILE A 105 9.53 20.01 24.20
C ILE A 105 8.55 20.36 23.10
N TYR A 106 7.59 19.47 22.88
CA TYR A 106 6.50 19.73 21.96
C TYR A 106 5.51 20.70 22.62
N VAL A 107 5.19 21.83 21.97
CA VAL A 107 4.30 22.86 22.53
C VAL A 107 3.02 22.94 21.71
N GLY A 108 1.89 22.65 22.34
CA GLY A 108 0.60 22.53 21.66
C GLY A 108 -0.57 22.96 22.52
N ASP A 109 -1.60 23.54 21.91
CA ASP A 109 -2.85 23.83 22.60
C ASP A 109 -3.62 22.55 22.92
N LYS A 110 -4.60 22.65 23.83
CA LYS A 110 -5.37 21.47 24.26
C LYS A 110 -5.94 20.67 23.09
N VAL A 111 -6.46 21.35 22.06
CA VAL A 111 -7.05 20.71 20.87
C VAL A 111 -5.99 19.91 20.11
N ASN A 112 -4.81 20.49 19.89
CA ASN A 112 -3.68 19.82 19.27
C ASN A 112 -3.17 18.63 20.10
N LEU A 113 -3.10 18.74 21.42
CA LEU A 113 -2.68 17.64 22.28
C LEU A 113 -3.71 16.49 22.28
N GLU A 114 -5.00 16.80 22.28
CA GLU A 114 -6.09 15.82 22.09
C GLU A 114 -6.01 15.11 20.74
N GLN A 115 -5.59 15.81 19.68
CA GLN A 115 -5.34 15.20 18.37
C GLN A 115 -4.09 14.32 18.38
N MET A 116 -3.06 14.69 19.12
CA MET A 116 -1.76 14.02 19.12
C MET A 116 -1.70 12.78 20.02
N PHE A 117 -2.49 12.71 21.09
CA PHE A 117 -2.50 11.57 22.00
C PHE A 117 -3.35 10.44 21.42
N THR A 118 -2.68 9.43 20.86
CA THR A 118 -3.33 8.30 20.16
C THR A 118 -3.43 7.05 21.03
N VAL A 119 -2.65 6.98 22.12
CA VAL A 119 -2.66 5.88 23.09
C VAL A 119 -3.17 6.36 24.45
N GLY A 120 -3.51 5.40 25.33
CA GLY A 120 -3.92 5.71 26.70
C GLY A 120 -2.81 6.40 27.49
N TYR A 121 -3.19 7.35 28.34
CA TYR A 121 -2.31 8.09 29.25
C TYR A 121 -2.95 8.18 30.63
N ASP A 122 -2.11 8.30 31.65
CA ASP A 122 -2.55 8.57 33.02
C ASP A 122 -2.57 10.08 33.26
N GLY A 123 -3.61 10.59 33.95
CA GLY A 123 -3.71 12.00 34.35
C GLY A 123 -4.58 12.86 33.42
N THR A 124 -4.23 14.15 33.29
CA THR A 124 -4.99 15.14 32.51
C THR A 124 -4.10 15.84 31.48
N ILE A 125 -4.66 16.07 30.29
CA ILE A 125 -3.98 16.78 29.20
C ILE A 125 -3.55 18.18 29.68
N PRO A 126 -2.29 18.59 29.43
CA PRO A 126 -1.82 19.94 29.74
C PRO A 126 -2.68 21.01 29.06
N GLU A 127 -3.14 22.01 29.81
CA GLU A 127 -3.94 23.11 29.26
C GLU A 127 -3.13 24.41 29.16
N ASN A 128 -2.20 24.62 30.08
CA ASN A 128 -1.48 25.89 30.24
C ASN A 128 0.03 25.74 30.05
N GLY A 129 0.71 26.88 29.85
CA GLY A 129 2.17 26.96 29.70
C GLY A 129 3.00 26.36 30.85
N ASN A 130 2.41 26.14 32.03
CA ASN A 130 3.11 25.59 33.19
C ASN A 130 2.82 24.10 33.40
N GLU A 131 2.07 23.46 32.50
CA GLU A 131 1.69 22.05 32.62
C GLU A 131 2.37 21.23 31.53
N ILE A 132 2.85 20.04 31.91
CA ILE A 132 3.53 19.13 30.99
C ILE A 132 3.01 17.69 31.10
N ALA A 133 3.04 16.99 29.97
CA ALA A 133 2.94 15.55 29.89
C ALA A 133 4.30 14.96 29.53
N VAL A 134 4.63 13.80 30.09
CA VAL A 134 5.96 13.19 29.93
C VAL A 134 5.83 11.73 29.54
N GLU A 135 6.67 11.26 28.62
CA GLU A 135 6.76 9.84 28.27
C GLU A 135 7.32 9.00 29.42
N GLN A 136 6.67 7.87 29.73
CA GLN A 136 7.16 6.94 30.75
C GLN A 136 8.59 6.46 30.45
N LYS A 137 8.87 6.11 29.19
CA LYS A 137 10.21 5.69 28.75
C LYS A 137 11.28 6.75 29.03
N PHE A 138 10.92 8.03 28.99
CA PHE A 138 11.86 9.11 29.28
C PHE A 138 12.20 9.19 30.78
N ILE A 139 11.19 9.01 31.64
CA ILE A 139 11.35 8.93 33.10
C ILE A 139 12.26 7.74 33.45
N GLU A 140 11.95 6.56 32.91
CA GLU A 140 12.71 5.33 33.16
C GLU A 140 14.15 5.41 32.64
N ARG A 141 14.35 5.89 31.40
CA ARG A 141 15.69 6.00 30.78
C ARG A 141 16.61 6.92 31.58
N ASN A 142 16.04 7.97 32.18
CA ASN A 142 16.78 8.95 32.97
C ASN A 142 16.81 8.65 34.47
N ASN A 143 16.21 7.54 34.93
CA ASN A 143 16.03 7.20 36.34
C ASN A 143 15.43 8.37 37.15
N LEU A 144 14.41 9.02 36.61
CA LEU A 144 13.72 10.13 37.27
C LEU A 144 12.61 9.59 38.18
N ASP A 145 12.40 10.23 39.34
CA ASP A 145 11.33 9.87 40.29
C ASP A 145 10.02 10.64 40.05
N TRP A 146 9.83 11.15 38.83
CA TRP A 146 8.73 12.05 38.45
C TRP A 146 7.36 11.37 38.48
N LYS A 147 6.40 11.98 39.16
CA LYS A 147 5.01 11.49 39.24
C LYS A 147 4.00 12.57 38.86
N ILE A 148 2.79 12.14 38.52
CA ILE A 148 1.66 13.04 38.25
C ILE A 148 1.39 13.88 39.50
N GLY A 149 1.34 15.20 39.31
CA GLY A 149 1.16 16.19 40.35
C GLY A 149 2.46 16.86 40.83
N ASP A 150 3.63 16.30 40.51
CA ASP A 150 4.91 16.88 40.90
C ASP A 150 5.21 18.15 40.10
N THR A 151 5.94 19.08 40.71
CA THR A 151 6.52 20.25 40.04
C THR A 151 8.01 20.01 39.83
N VAL A 152 8.44 20.13 38.59
CA VAL A 152 9.81 19.87 38.16
C VAL A 152 10.41 21.09 37.47
N THR A 153 11.71 21.28 37.67
CA THR A 153 12.45 22.38 37.06
C THR A 153 13.20 21.86 35.84
N ILE A 154 12.94 22.46 34.67
CA ILE A 154 13.53 22.05 33.39
C ILE A 154 14.31 23.24 32.81
N PRO A 155 15.63 23.09 32.58
CA PRO A 155 16.43 24.09 31.88
C PRO A 155 16.01 24.16 30.41
N LEU A 156 15.61 25.36 29.96
CA LEU A 156 15.16 25.66 28.60
C LEU A 156 16.22 26.46 27.86
N GLY A 157 16.37 26.22 26.57
CA GLY A 157 17.41 26.86 25.80
C GLY A 157 17.33 26.61 24.32
N VAL A 158 18.39 26.99 23.64
CA VAL A 158 18.58 26.74 22.21
C VAL A 158 19.72 25.75 22.00
N ARG A 159 19.50 24.80 21.09
CA ARG A 159 20.50 23.82 20.68
C ARG A 159 21.10 24.29 19.36
N TYR A 160 22.42 24.25 19.26
CA TYR A 160 23.13 24.59 18.03
C TYR A 160 24.38 23.76 17.84
N LEU A 161 24.81 23.70 16.60
CA LEU A 161 26.09 23.16 16.19
C LEU A 161 26.98 24.29 15.72
N VAL A 162 28.28 24.15 15.93
CA VAL A 162 29.27 25.07 15.37
C VAL A 162 29.80 24.41 14.11
N GLU A 163 29.54 25.03 12.96
CA GLU A 163 30.06 24.57 11.68
C GLU A 163 31.57 24.84 11.57
N GLU A 164 32.26 24.20 10.61
CA GLU A 164 33.71 24.37 10.43
C GLU A 164 34.13 25.82 10.14
N ASN A 165 33.20 26.62 9.59
CA ASN A 165 33.37 28.06 9.34
C ASN A 165 33.17 28.94 10.60
N GLY A 166 32.78 28.34 11.74
CA GLY A 166 32.50 29.03 13.00
C GLY A 166 31.08 29.59 13.16
N GLU A 167 30.18 29.39 12.18
CA GLU A 167 28.79 29.80 12.27
C GLU A 167 27.97 28.84 13.15
N LYS A 168 26.97 29.40 13.86
CA LYS A 168 26.02 28.62 14.68
C LYS A 168 24.84 28.18 13.82
N SER A 169 24.67 26.88 13.68
CA SER A 169 23.52 26.25 13.03
C SER A 169 22.56 25.75 14.10
N TYR A 170 21.40 26.38 14.25
CA TYR A 170 20.40 25.98 15.24
C TYR A 170 19.72 24.68 14.82
N ILE A 171 19.52 23.79 15.79
CA ILE A 171 19.00 22.45 15.55
C ILE A 171 17.82 22.14 16.47
N ALA A 172 16.92 21.32 15.95
CA ALA A 172 15.76 20.78 16.64
C ALA A 172 15.65 19.27 16.34
N GLY A 173 14.83 18.57 17.10
CA GLY A 173 14.58 17.14 17.02
C GLY A 173 15.54 16.31 17.86
N ARG A 174 16.05 15.21 17.29
CA ARG A 174 16.89 14.25 18.01
C ARG A 174 18.26 14.85 18.38
N TYR A 175 18.90 14.27 19.39
CA TYR A 175 20.24 14.64 19.84
C TYR A 175 21.30 14.37 18.77
N PHE A 176 22.21 15.32 18.56
CA PHE A 176 23.40 15.19 17.72
C PHE A 176 24.67 15.12 18.58
N SER A 177 25.62 14.25 18.21
CA SER A 177 26.97 14.29 18.77
C SER A 177 27.59 15.65 18.44
N ASP A 178 28.10 16.34 19.47
CA ASP A 178 28.71 17.68 19.44
C ASP A 178 27.77 18.90 19.48
N GLU A 179 26.48 18.70 19.70
CA GLU A 179 25.60 19.85 19.96
C GLU A 179 25.95 20.59 21.25
N GLN A 180 25.84 21.91 21.18
CA GLN A 180 25.94 22.82 22.30
C GLN A 180 24.54 23.27 22.70
N PHE A 181 24.36 23.46 24.00
CA PHE A 181 23.13 23.97 24.58
C PHE A 181 23.44 25.30 25.25
N GLU A 182 22.70 26.34 24.86
CA GLU A 182 22.77 27.65 25.50
C GLU A 182 21.48 27.85 26.29
N LEU A 183 21.66 27.96 27.61
CA LEU A 183 20.57 28.16 28.55
C LEU A 183 19.96 29.54 28.34
N THR A 184 18.67 29.57 28.03
CA THR A 184 17.91 30.81 27.85
C THR A 184 17.07 31.10 29.09
N ASP A 185 16.42 30.07 29.65
CA ASP A 185 15.50 30.21 30.77
C ASP A 185 15.44 28.91 31.60
N VAL A 186 14.83 28.98 32.77
CA VAL A 186 14.58 27.81 33.62
C VAL A 186 13.09 27.80 33.98
N GLY A 187 12.36 26.86 33.38
CA GLY A 187 10.92 26.71 33.59
C GLY A 187 10.59 25.78 34.75
N GLU A 188 9.61 26.16 35.57
CA GLU A 188 8.97 25.27 36.53
C GLU A 188 7.65 24.75 35.96
N PHE A 189 7.54 23.42 35.85
CA PHE A 189 6.42 22.76 35.21
C PHE A 189 5.77 21.73 36.13
N LYS A 190 4.44 21.68 36.12
CA LYS A 190 3.67 20.64 36.81
C LYS A 190 3.39 19.49 35.87
N ILE A 191 3.71 18.27 36.29
CA ILE A 191 3.41 17.05 35.52
C ILE A 191 1.93 16.72 35.68
N THR A 192 1.16 16.81 34.61
CA THR A 192 -0.28 16.53 34.62
C THR A 192 -0.62 15.18 33.99
N ALA A 193 0.22 14.68 33.09
CA ALA A 193 0.02 13.38 32.46
C ALA A 193 1.32 12.59 32.23
N ILE A 194 1.20 11.27 32.23
CA ILE A 194 2.26 10.34 31.82
C ILE A 194 1.76 9.54 30.61
N LEU A 195 2.52 9.60 29.53
CA LEU A 195 2.22 8.93 28.26
C LEU A 195 2.88 7.54 28.24
N HIS A 196 2.17 6.54 27.73
CA HIS A 196 2.65 5.17 27.62
C HIS A 196 2.98 4.83 26.16
N GLU A 197 4.18 5.25 25.71
CA GLU A 197 4.68 4.96 24.36
C GLU A 197 3.82 5.58 23.24
N ASN A 198 3.46 6.85 23.39
CA ASN A 198 2.68 7.53 22.37
C ASN A 198 3.57 7.77 21.12
N PRO A 199 3.26 7.17 19.96
CA PRO A 199 4.17 7.25 18.79
C PRO A 199 4.46 8.69 18.30
N PRO A 200 3.49 9.62 18.25
CA PRO A 200 3.74 10.99 17.80
C PRO A 200 4.77 11.76 18.66
N THR A 201 4.83 11.45 19.96
CA THR A 201 5.76 12.07 20.92
C THR A 201 7.09 11.32 21.00
N SER A 202 7.13 10.04 20.62
CA SER A 202 8.35 9.23 20.60
C SER A 202 9.47 9.79 19.70
N VAL A 203 9.12 10.52 18.63
CA VAL A 203 10.06 11.06 17.64
C VAL A 203 10.39 12.54 17.90
N SER A 204 9.39 13.33 18.32
CA SER A 204 9.44 14.80 18.31
C SER A 204 9.62 15.45 19.68
N GLY A 205 9.43 14.73 20.79
CA GLY A 205 9.65 15.28 22.12
C GLY A 205 9.18 14.35 23.23
N SER A 206 10.10 13.98 24.11
CA SER A 206 9.78 13.17 25.29
C SER A 206 8.94 13.91 26.34
N ILE A 207 8.80 15.22 26.17
CA ILE A 207 8.04 16.14 27.02
C ILE A 207 7.11 16.95 26.12
N VAL A 208 5.87 17.10 26.55
CA VAL A 208 4.82 17.85 25.86
C VAL A 208 4.31 18.92 26.81
N LYS A 209 4.19 20.16 26.34
CA LYS A 209 3.80 21.34 27.11
C LYS A 209 2.50 21.92 26.56
N GLY A 210 1.60 22.31 27.46
CA GLY A 210 0.37 23.01 27.10
C GLY A 210 0.68 24.42 26.58
N LEU A 211 -0.03 24.86 25.54
CA LEU A 211 0.06 26.21 25.01
C LEU A 211 -1.13 27.05 25.47
N ASP A 212 -0.85 28.12 26.20
CA ASP A 212 -1.83 29.19 26.40
C ASP A 212 -1.74 30.19 25.23
N LEU A 213 -2.65 30.03 24.28
CA LEU A 213 -2.73 30.85 23.08
C LEU A 213 -2.90 32.34 23.37
N SER A 214 -3.47 32.71 24.53
CA SER A 214 -3.67 34.11 24.91
C SER A 214 -2.35 34.82 25.27
N SER A 215 -1.35 34.03 25.68
CA SER A 215 -0.03 34.50 26.10
C SER A 215 1.03 34.41 24.98
N TYR A 216 0.71 33.72 23.88
CA TYR A 216 1.66 33.44 22.80
C TYR A 216 1.55 34.46 21.65
N THR A 217 2.68 35.06 21.28
CA THR A 217 2.72 36.04 20.19
C THR A 217 2.83 35.33 18.85
N ILE A 218 1.75 35.40 18.06
CA ILE A 218 1.69 34.92 16.68
C ILE A 218 1.89 36.12 15.75
N SER A 219 2.80 36.01 14.79
CA SER A 219 3.09 37.06 13.80
C SER A 219 3.56 36.45 12.48
N ASP A 220 3.67 37.26 11.42
CA ASP A 220 4.16 36.78 10.12
C ASP A 220 5.59 36.21 10.20
N ASP A 221 6.44 36.79 11.06
CA ASP A 221 7.80 36.30 11.31
C ASP A 221 7.87 35.05 12.23
N LYS A 222 6.73 34.68 12.85
CA LYS A 222 6.58 33.53 13.76
C LYS A 222 5.24 32.85 13.53
N PRO A 223 5.06 32.17 12.37
CA PRO A 223 3.82 31.45 12.09
C PRO A 223 3.67 30.25 13.04
N VAL A 224 2.44 29.83 13.26
CA VAL A 224 2.12 28.61 14.00
C VAL A 224 1.64 27.52 13.06
N GLN A 225 1.80 26.27 13.47
CA GLN A 225 1.24 25.14 12.74
C GLN A 225 -0.21 24.93 13.20
N ALA A 226 -1.16 25.12 12.28
CA ALA A 226 -2.58 24.84 12.49
C ALA A 226 -2.91 23.43 12.00
N LEU A 227 -3.33 22.55 12.91
CA LEU A 227 -3.74 21.17 12.62
C LEU A 227 -5.26 21.11 12.49
N ILE A 228 -5.72 20.64 11.34
CA ILE A 228 -7.13 20.75 10.93
C ILE A 228 -7.82 19.38 10.93
N GLU A 229 -8.96 19.32 11.60
CA GLU A 229 -9.96 18.28 11.43
C GLU A 229 -11.13 18.81 10.60
N LEU A 230 -11.48 18.08 9.55
CA LEU A 230 -12.58 18.44 8.66
C LEU A 230 -13.87 17.91 9.25
N LYS A 231 -14.95 18.70 9.11
CA LYS A 231 -16.29 18.31 9.54
C LYS A 231 -16.87 17.16 8.72
N GLU A 232 -16.63 17.18 7.42
CA GLU A 232 -17.02 16.11 6.52
C GLU A 232 -15.80 15.55 5.77
N VAL A 233 -15.60 14.24 5.91
CA VAL A 233 -14.55 13.51 5.20
C VAL A 233 -15.18 12.68 4.09
N ASN A 234 -14.92 13.05 2.84
CA ASN A 234 -15.43 12.41 1.64
C ASN A 234 -14.46 12.58 0.46
N HIS A 235 -14.84 12.10 -0.73
CA HIS A 235 -14.01 12.17 -1.93
C HIS A 235 -13.56 13.59 -2.36
N ASP A 236 -14.26 14.64 -1.94
CA ASP A 236 -13.95 16.04 -2.24
C ASP A 236 -13.09 16.70 -1.15
N SER A 237 -12.77 16.02 -0.04
CA SER A 237 -12.02 16.60 1.07
C SER A 237 -10.67 17.19 0.66
N LEU A 238 -9.95 16.58 -0.28
CA LEU A 238 -8.72 17.16 -0.83
C LEU A 238 -8.97 18.46 -1.60
N ASN A 239 -10.07 18.53 -2.36
CA ASN A 239 -10.44 19.76 -3.07
C ASN A 239 -10.82 20.87 -2.07
N VAL A 240 -11.48 20.51 -0.97
CA VAL A 240 -11.81 21.43 0.12
C VAL A 240 -10.53 21.99 0.75
N ILE A 241 -9.58 21.12 1.13
CA ILE A 241 -8.28 21.52 1.70
C ILE A 241 -7.53 22.45 0.73
N LYS A 242 -7.49 22.10 -0.56
CA LYS A 242 -6.86 22.92 -1.60
C LYS A 242 -7.58 24.26 -1.82
N SER A 243 -8.90 24.30 -1.69
CA SER A 243 -9.63 25.57 -1.77
C SER A 243 -9.27 26.49 -0.59
N MET A 244 -9.15 25.97 0.63
CA MET A 244 -8.72 26.75 1.80
C MET A 244 -7.32 27.35 1.62
N ILE A 245 -6.38 26.57 1.09
CA ILE A 245 -5.02 27.03 0.78
C ILE A 245 -5.07 28.28 -0.13
N ASN A 246 -5.91 28.24 -1.17
CA ASN A 246 -6.05 29.35 -2.11
C ASN A 246 -6.87 30.53 -1.55
N ASP A 247 -7.98 30.25 -0.86
CA ASP A 247 -8.90 31.25 -0.31
C ASP A 247 -8.20 32.14 0.72
N TYR A 248 -7.34 31.56 1.55
CA TYR A 248 -6.66 32.23 2.65
C TYR A 248 -5.18 32.51 2.37
N ASN A 249 -4.68 32.11 1.20
CA ASN A 249 -3.28 32.24 0.78
C ASN A 249 -2.31 31.68 1.84
N ILE A 250 -2.58 30.47 2.30
CA ILE A 250 -1.84 29.79 3.38
C ILE A 250 -0.80 28.85 2.77
N GLN A 251 0.37 28.71 3.41
CA GLN A 251 1.36 27.73 2.99
C GLN A 251 0.98 26.33 3.48
N GLU A 252 0.95 25.38 2.54
CA GLU A 252 0.72 23.96 2.84
C GLU A 252 1.97 23.36 3.48
N TYR A 253 1.83 22.79 4.67
CA TYR A 253 2.92 22.08 5.34
C TYR A 253 2.83 20.57 5.12
N ASN A 254 1.65 19.99 5.39
CA ASN A 254 1.44 18.56 5.22
C ASN A 254 -0.06 18.21 5.12
N ILE A 255 -0.41 17.27 4.25
CA ILE A 255 -1.76 16.71 4.17
C ILE A 255 -1.67 15.20 4.44
N ASN A 256 -2.60 14.70 5.25
CA ASN A 256 -2.76 13.27 5.50
C ASN A 256 -3.40 12.58 4.29
N THR A 257 -2.62 12.42 3.22
CA THR A 257 -3.11 11.84 1.98
C THR A 257 -3.47 10.36 2.14
N GLU A 258 -2.84 9.63 3.06
CA GLU A 258 -3.09 8.21 3.32
C GLU A 258 -4.49 7.97 3.89
N TYR A 259 -4.89 8.75 4.90
CA TYR A 259 -6.26 8.69 5.41
C TYR A 259 -7.28 9.12 4.35
N LEU A 260 -7.03 10.22 3.63
CA LEU A 260 -7.95 10.73 2.61
C LEU A 260 -8.12 9.77 1.44
N ALA A 261 -7.15 8.89 1.16
CA ALA A 261 -7.28 7.84 0.16
C ALA A 261 -8.37 6.81 0.50
N THR A 262 -8.68 6.58 1.79
CA THR A 262 -9.74 5.66 2.22
C THR A 262 -11.14 6.07 1.72
N VAL A 263 -11.33 7.37 1.51
CA VAL A 263 -12.55 7.98 0.97
C VAL A 263 -12.44 8.35 -0.51
N PHE A 264 -11.42 7.85 -1.20
CA PHE A 264 -11.09 8.17 -2.60
C PHE A 264 -10.76 9.63 -2.89
N ALA A 265 -10.42 10.42 -1.86
CA ALA A 265 -9.78 11.71 -2.06
C ALA A 265 -8.30 11.46 -2.33
N VAL A 266 -7.97 11.16 -3.59
CA VAL A 266 -6.62 10.78 -4.05
C VAL A 266 -6.08 11.85 -5.00
N ASP A 267 -4.82 12.22 -4.82
CA ASP A 267 -4.06 13.05 -5.74
C ASP A 267 -2.83 12.31 -6.28
N LYS A 268 -2.19 12.88 -7.31
CA LYS A 268 -0.96 12.35 -7.93
C LYS A 268 0.19 12.18 -6.96
N ASP A 269 0.19 12.94 -5.87
CA ASP A 269 1.24 12.92 -4.85
C ASP A 269 1.02 11.82 -3.80
N ASN A 270 -0.13 11.13 -3.83
CA ASN A 270 -0.36 9.98 -2.96
C ASN A 270 0.37 8.74 -3.51
N ALA A 271 1.59 8.50 -3.00
CA ALA A 271 2.45 7.40 -3.43
C ALA A 271 1.83 6.01 -3.22
N THR A 272 1.13 5.81 -2.10
CA THR A 272 0.52 4.52 -1.73
C THR A 272 -0.66 4.19 -2.63
N ALA A 273 -1.59 5.13 -2.84
CA ALA A 273 -2.72 4.94 -3.74
C ALA A 273 -2.24 4.75 -5.20
N MET A 274 -1.23 5.52 -5.63
CA MET A 274 -0.71 5.44 -7.00
C MET A 274 0.01 4.11 -7.28
N SER A 275 0.52 3.43 -6.25
CA SER A 275 1.14 2.10 -6.38
C SER A 275 0.14 0.95 -6.17
N LEU A 276 -0.79 1.06 -5.21
CA LEU A 276 -1.77 0.01 -4.89
C LEU A 276 -2.92 -0.08 -5.90
N LEU A 277 -3.47 1.04 -6.37
CA LEU A 277 -4.65 1.02 -7.26
C LEU A 277 -4.38 0.27 -8.58
N PRO A 278 -3.26 0.49 -9.30
CA PRO A 278 -2.95 -0.27 -10.51
C PRO A 278 -2.82 -1.77 -10.23
N LEU A 279 -2.19 -2.15 -9.12
CA LEU A 279 -2.02 -3.54 -8.71
C LEU A 279 -3.37 -4.23 -8.49
N VAL A 280 -4.25 -3.60 -7.70
CA VAL A 280 -5.61 -4.09 -7.44
C VAL A 280 -6.39 -4.25 -8.75
N MET A 281 -6.28 -3.29 -9.67
CA MET A 281 -6.94 -3.34 -10.98
C MET A 281 -6.43 -4.50 -11.84
N ILE A 282 -5.13 -4.76 -11.89
CA ILE A 282 -4.55 -5.88 -12.63
C ILE A 282 -5.06 -7.22 -12.07
N ILE A 283 -5.02 -7.38 -10.74
CA ILE A 283 -5.50 -8.58 -10.06
C ILE A 283 -7.00 -8.80 -10.32
N LEU A 284 -7.80 -7.75 -10.26
CA LEU A 284 -9.24 -7.80 -10.53
C LEU A 284 -9.52 -8.27 -11.97
N VAL A 285 -8.80 -7.73 -12.96
CA VAL A 285 -8.94 -8.13 -14.38
C VAL A 285 -8.61 -9.60 -14.56
N ILE A 286 -7.52 -10.07 -13.95
CA ILE A 286 -7.11 -11.48 -14.00
C ILE A 286 -8.20 -12.39 -13.42
N ILE A 287 -8.72 -12.05 -12.24
CA ILE A 287 -9.77 -12.81 -11.55
C ILE A 287 -11.07 -12.80 -12.36
N MET A 288 -11.43 -11.67 -12.96
CA MET A 288 -12.59 -11.58 -13.83
C MET A 288 -12.45 -12.46 -15.06
N ILE A 289 -11.30 -12.47 -15.73
CA ILE A 289 -11.07 -13.33 -16.91
C ILE A 289 -11.19 -14.81 -16.53
N ALA A 290 -10.55 -15.21 -15.43
CA ALA A 290 -10.63 -16.58 -14.92
C ALA A 290 -12.08 -16.98 -14.58
N SER A 291 -12.78 -16.10 -13.87
CA SER A 291 -14.18 -16.28 -13.47
C SER A 291 -15.13 -16.38 -14.66
N VAL A 292 -14.91 -15.55 -15.70
CA VAL A 292 -15.69 -15.61 -16.93
C VAL A 292 -15.55 -16.96 -17.61
N VAL A 293 -14.34 -17.51 -17.68
CA VAL A 293 -14.10 -18.83 -18.30
C VAL A 293 -14.73 -19.95 -17.47
N LEU A 294 -14.61 -19.89 -16.14
CA LEU A 294 -15.21 -20.87 -15.22
C LEU A 294 -16.74 -20.91 -15.37
N ILE A 295 -17.40 -19.75 -15.29
CA ILE A 295 -18.86 -19.64 -15.37
C ILE A 295 -19.34 -19.95 -16.80
N TYR A 296 -18.62 -19.51 -17.84
CA TYR A 296 -18.92 -19.82 -19.23
C TYR A 296 -18.97 -21.34 -19.48
N ASN A 297 -18.00 -22.08 -18.94
CA ASN A 297 -17.95 -23.54 -19.10
C ASN A 297 -19.16 -24.20 -18.44
N SER A 298 -19.59 -23.67 -17.29
CA SER A 298 -20.77 -24.16 -16.58
C SER A 298 -22.07 -23.88 -17.36
N PHE A 299 -22.28 -22.65 -17.85
CA PHE A 299 -23.43 -22.33 -18.71
C PHE A 299 -23.42 -23.09 -20.03
N GLY A 300 -22.24 -23.32 -20.62
CA GLY A 300 -22.09 -24.14 -21.83
C GLY A 300 -22.55 -25.58 -21.62
N MET A 301 -22.29 -26.14 -20.44
CA MET A 301 -22.78 -27.46 -20.04
C MET A 301 -24.30 -27.45 -19.86
N SER A 302 -24.84 -26.51 -19.06
CA SER A 302 -26.29 -26.33 -18.85
C SER A 302 -27.05 -26.18 -20.18
N LEU A 303 -26.50 -25.41 -21.12
CA LEU A 303 -27.08 -25.22 -22.44
C LEU A 303 -27.11 -26.50 -23.28
N SER A 304 -26.04 -27.31 -23.23
CA SER A 304 -25.91 -28.52 -24.03
C SER A 304 -26.98 -29.56 -23.66
N GLU A 305 -27.34 -29.63 -22.39
CA GLU A 305 -28.41 -30.50 -21.88
C GLU A 305 -29.81 -29.98 -22.28
N ARG A 306 -29.96 -28.65 -22.37
CA ARG A 306 -31.22 -27.98 -22.73
C ARG A 306 -31.46 -27.83 -24.22
N VAL A 307 -30.57 -28.28 -25.09
CA VAL A 307 -30.72 -28.12 -26.55
C VAL A 307 -32.04 -28.69 -27.04
N ARG A 308 -32.40 -29.91 -26.59
CA ARG A 308 -33.66 -30.57 -26.96
C ARG A 308 -34.87 -29.74 -26.51
N TYR A 309 -34.84 -29.28 -25.26
CA TYR A 309 -35.89 -28.47 -24.67
C TYR A 309 -36.08 -27.13 -25.39
N LEU A 310 -34.99 -26.40 -25.66
CA LEU A 310 -35.03 -25.11 -26.36
C LEU A 310 -35.50 -25.24 -27.81
N GLY A 311 -35.17 -26.35 -28.49
CA GLY A 311 -35.70 -26.59 -29.83
C GLY A 311 -37.16 -27.01 -29.85
N MET A 312 -37.65 -27.76 -28.85
CA MET A 312 -39.08 -28.01 -28.70
C MET A 312 -39.86 -26.71 -28.48
N LEU A 313 -39.36 -25.81 -27.62
CA LEU A 313 -39.95 -24.48 -27.47
C LEU A 313 -39.96 -23.70 -28.79
N ALA A 314 -38.89 -23.78 -29.58
CA ALA A 314 -38.83 -23.13 -30.88
C ALA A 314 -39.86 -23.71 -31.87
N SER A 315 -40.18 -25.01 -31.80
CA SER A 315 -41.23 -25.63 -32.61
C SER A 315 -42.63 -25.08 -32.29
N VAL A 316 -42.87 -24.69 -31.04
CA VAL A 316 -44.15 -24.10 -30.59
C VAL A 316 -44.14 -22.56 -30.75
N GLY A 317 -43.15 -22.00 -31.47
CA GLY A 317 -43.11 -20.57 -31.82
C GLY A 317 -42.26 -19.68 -30.89
N ALA A 318 -41.45 -20.23 -30.00
CA ALA A 318 -40.59 -19.40 -29.15
C ALA A 318 -39.54 -18.62 -29.95
N THR A 319 -39.55 -17.31 -29.79
CA THR A 319 -38.66 -16.39 -30.51
C THR A 319 -37.19 -16.53 -30.07
N LYS A 320 -36.27 -16.08 -30.93
CA LYS A 320 -34.83 -16.00 -30.60
C LYS A 320 -34.58 -15.16 -29.33
N LYS A 321 -35.35 -14.07 -29.14
CA LYS A 321 -35.28 -13.19 -27.96
C LYS A 321 -35.70 -13.93 -26.69
N GLN A 322 -36.80 -14.68 -26.72
CA GLN A 322 -37.27 -15.47 -25.58
C GLN A 322 -36.27 -16.57 -25.18
N LYS A 323 -35.68 -17.29 -26.14
CA LYS A 323 -34.63 -18.28 -25.86
C LYS A 323 -33.37 -17.66 -25.28
N LYS A 324 -32.94 -16.51 -25.81
CA LYS A 324 -31.78 -15.76 -25.28
C LYS A 324 -32.05 -15.29 -23.84
N ALA A 325 -33.22 -14.71 -23.61
CA ALA A 325 -33.64 -14.22 -22.30
C ALA A 325 -33.74 -15.34 -21.25
N SER A 326 -34.11 -16.55 -21.66
CA SER A 326 -34.14 -17.73 -20.78
C SER A 326 -32.78 -18.01 -20.13
N VAL A 327 -31.68 -17.86 -20.86
CA VAL A 327 -30.31 -18.09 -20.35
C VAL A 327 -29.88 -16.96 -19.41
N TYR A 328 -30.19 -15.69 -19.73
CA TYR A 328 -29.90 -14.59 -18.81
C TYR A 328 -30.73 -14.67 -17.53
N TYR A 329 -31.98 -15.11 -17.65
CA TYR A 329 -32.86 -15.30 -16.49
C TYR A 329 -32.37 -16.43 -15.58
N GLU A 330 -31.82 -17.50 -16.15
CA GLU A 330 -31.10 -18.52 -15.38
C GLU A 330 -29.90 -17.91 -14.64
N GLY A 331 -29.04 -17.17 -15.34
CA GLY A 331 -27.91 -16.50 -14.70
C GLY A 331 -28.32 -15.53 -13.59
N LEU A 332 -29.45 -14.83 -13.75
CA LEU A 332 -30.01 -13.94 -12.74
C LEU A 332 -30.46 -14.72 -11.49
N ILE A 333 -31.19 -15.83 -11.64
CA ILE A 333 -31.61 -16.66 -10.50
C ILE A 333 -30.40 -17.22 -9.76
N LEU A 334 -29.42 -17.76 -10.50
CA LEU A 334 -28.22 -18.31 -9.91
C LEU A 334 -27.36 -17.22 -9.26
N GLY A 335 -27.33 -16.01 -9.82
CA GLY A 335 -26.65 -14.85 -9.26
C GLY A 335 -27.29 -14.33 -7.98
N ILE A 336 -28.63 -14.30 -7.88
CA ILE A 336 -29.34 -13.90 -6.65
C ILE A 336 -28.93 -14.77 -5.46
N ILE A 337 -28.62 -16.06 -5.70
CA ILE A 337 -28.19 -16.98 -4.64
C ILE A 337 -26.66 -16.95 -4.50
N GLY A 338 -25.94 -16.99 -5.62
CA GLY A 338 -24.50 -17.11 -5.66
C GLY A 338 -23.74 -15.87 -5.21
N ILE A 339 -24.29 -14.66 -5.45
CA ILE A 339 -23.66 -13.40 -5.04
C ILE A 339 -23.65 -13.27 -3.51
N PRO A 340 -24.78 -13.35 -2.79
CA PRO A 340 -24.77 -13.26 -1.33
C PRO A 340 -23.91 -14.33 -0.67
N VAL A 341 -24.03 -15.59 -1.12
CA VAL A 341 -23.25 -16.71 -0.57
C VAL A 341 -21.76 -16.53 -0.86
N GLY A 342 -21.40 -16.07 -2.07
CA GLY A 342 -20.03 -15.78 -2.43
C GLY A 342 -19.43 -14.61 -1.66
N ILE A 343 -20.21 -13.55 -1.39
CA ILE A 343 -19.76 -12.43 -0.55
C ILE A 343 -19.47 -12.91 0.87
N ILE A 344 -20.37 -13.70 1.47
CA ILE A 344 -20.18 -14.24 2.82
C ILE A 344 -18.93 -15.13 2.87
N ALA A 345 -18.78 -16.04 1.90
CA ALA A 345 -17.63 -16.93 1.82
C ALA A 345 -16.32 -16.16 1.55
N GLY A 346 -16.38 -15.11 0.74
CA GLY A 346 -15.24 -14.24 0.43
C GLY A 346 -14.79 -13.44 1.63
N ILE A 347 -15.71 -12.80 2.36
CA ILE A 347 -15.43 -12.09 3.62
C ILE A 347 -14.85 -13.06 4.65
N ALA A 348 -15.43 -14.23 4.83
CA ALA A 348 -14.93 -15.23 5.77
C ALA A 348 -13.50 -15.69 5.38
N GLY A 349 -13.28 -15.99 4.10
CA GLY A 349 -11.97 -16.42 3.60
C GLY A 349 -10.90 -15.34 3.79
N ILE A 350 -11.18 -14.11 3.36
CA ILE A 350 -10.20 -13.02 3.50
C ILE A 350 -9.97 -12.65 4.96
N SER A 351 -10.98 -12.73 5.83
CA SER A 351 -10.82 -12.47 7.26
C SER A 351 -9.87 -13.48 7.91
N ILE A 352 -9.98 -14.77 7.54
CA ILE A 352 -9.06 -15.80 8.03
C ILE A 352 -7.66 -15.54 7.51
N THR A 353 -7.51 -15.22 6.22
CA THR A 353 -6.22 -14.92 5.61
C THR A 353 -5.54 -13.72 6.24
N LEU A 354 -6.24 -12.60 6.40
CA LEU A 354 -5.68 -11.38 7.00
C LEU A 354 -5.35 -11.57 8.48
N LYS A 355 -6.11 -12.38 9.23
CA LYS A 355 -5.73 -12.73 10.61
C LYS A 355 -4.48 -13.61 10.67
N ALA A 356 -4.33 -14.56 9.74
CA ALA A 356 -3.20 -15.48 9.72
C ALA A 356 -1.90 -14.81 9.24
N VAL A 357 -2.01 -13.91 8.27
CA VAL A 357 -0.86 -13.29 7.59
C VAL A 357 -0.61 -11.86 8.06
N GLY A 358 -1.63 -11.17 8.61
CA GLY A 358 -1.55 -9.76 9.00
C GLY A 358 -0.47 -9.48 10.04
N ALA A 359 -0.29 -10.37 11.03
CA ALA A 359 0.81 -10.25 11.99
C ALA A 359 2.18 -10.31 11.30
N GLN A 360 2.36 -11.24 10.36
CA GLN A 360 3.62 -11.34 9.60
C GLN A 360 3.86 -10.14 8.67
N ILE A 361 2.81 -9.55 8.12
CA ILE A 361 2.92 -8.32 7.31
C ILE A 361 3.36 -7.15 8.18
N ILE A 362 2.81 -7.01 9.38
CA ILE A 362 3.18 -5.94 10.31
C ILE A 362 4.61 -6.16 10.83
N ASP A 363 4.93 -7.40 11.24
CA ASP A 363 6.25 -7.77 11.77
C ASP A 363 7.36 -7.81 10.70
N SER A 364 7.02 -7.75 9.40
CA SER A 364 8.00 -7.72 8.31
C SER A 364 8.88 -6.46 8.30
N GLY A 365 8.62 -5.50 9.19
CA GLY A 365 9.43 -4.29 9.31
C GLY A 365 9.25 -3.31 8.15
N MET A 366 8.28 -3.55 7.25
CA MET A 366 7.91 -2.60 6.20
C MET A 366 7.49 -1.23 6.76
N LEU A 367 7.17 -1.14 8.06
CA LEU A 367 6.57 0.01 8.71
C LEU A 367 7.25 0.25 10.06
N ASN A 368 8.12 1.28 10.14
CA ASN A 368 8.84 1.64 11.35
C ASN A 368 7.89 2.13 12.46
N GLY A 369 8.04 1.62 13.68
CA GLY A 369 7.27 2.05 14.85
C GLY A 369 5.92 1.34 15.04
N VAL A 370 5.59 0.36 14.20
CA VAL A 370 4.37 -0.45 14.30
C VAL A 370 4.76 -1.89 14.60
N SER A 371 4.21 -2.46 15.68
CA SER A 371 4.38 -3.86 16.05
C SER A 371 3.03 -4.57 16.07
N SER A 372 3.03 -5.90 15.99
CA SER A 372 1.83 -6.72 16.18
C SER A 372 1.17 -6.56 17.56
N GLU A 373 1.86 -5.96 18.53
CA GLU A 373 1.34 -5.62 19.86
C GLU A 373 0.47 -4.35 19.83
N ASN A 374 0.83 -3.37 18.98
CA ASN A 374 0.19 -2.06 18.94
C ASN A 374 -0.83 -1.90 17.80
N MET A 375 -0.79 -2.78 16.79
CA MET A 375 -1.71 -2.72 15.66
C MET A 375 -2.13 -4.10 15.18
N GLN A 376 -3.41 -4.25 14.86
CA GLN A 376 -3.95 -5.43 14.20
C GLN A 376 -4.58 -5.05 12.87
N MET A 377 -4.28 -5.81 11.82
CA MET A 377 -4.93 -5.65 10.53
C MET A 377 -6.42 -5.98 10.66
N SER A 378 -7.25 -4.95 10.70
CA SER A 378 -8.70 -5.08 10.81
C SER A 378 -9.31 -5.34 9.43
N VAL A 379 -10.40 -6.13 9.41
CA VAL A 379 -11.13 -6.40 8.17
C VAL A 379 -12.15 -5.30 7.97
N THR A 380 -11.90 -4.43 7.00
CA THR A 380 -12.77 -3.29 6.73
C THR A 380 -13.67 -3.57 5.53
N ILE A 381 -14.98 -3.41 5.73
CA ILE A 381 -16.01 -3.71 4.72
C ILE A 381 -16.85 -2.46 4.48
N PRO A 382 -16.32 -1.48 3.72
CA PRO A 382 -17.05 -0.25 3.45
C PRO A 382 -18.18 -0.51 2.45
N ILE A 383 -19.22 0.32 2.50
CA ILE A 383 -20.41 0.18 1.65
C ILE A 383 -20.04 0.21 0.15
N TRP A 384 -19.08 1.06 -0.24
CA TRP A 384 -18.62 1.15 -1.63
C TRP A 384 -18.03 -0.18 -2.13
N ALA A 385 -17.33 -0.94 -1.28
CA ALA A 385 -16.75 -2.23 -1.65
C ALA A 385 -17.86 -3.25 -1.92
N ILE A 386 -18.90 -3.30 -1.08
CA ILE A 386 -20.06 -4.18 -1.29
C ILE A 386 -20.75 -3.86 -2.62
N ILE A 387 -21.00 -2.58 -2.90
CA ILE A 387 -21.62 -2.13 -4.15
C ILE A 387 -20.75 -2.55 -5.36
N ALA A 388 -19.43 -2.31 -5.29
CA ALA A 388 -18.49 -2.70 -6.33
C ALA A 388 -18.51 -4.22 -6.55
N ILE A 389 -18.43 -5.03 -5.49
CA ILE A 389 -18.47 -6.49 -5.56
C ILE A 389 -19.73 -6.97 -6.28
N VAL A 390 -20.91 -6.43 -5.93
CA VAL A 390 -22.17 -6.79 -6.56
C VAL A 390 -22.17 -6.44 -8.05
N ILE A 391 -21.71 -5.23 -8.41
CA ILE A 391 -21.64 -4.77 -9.80
C ILE A 391 -20.68 -5.65 -10.63
N PHE A 392 -19.45 -5.83 -10.17
CA PHE A 392 -18.44 -6.62 -10.89
C PHE A 392 -18.82 -8.10 -10.98
N SER A 393 -19.46 -8.64 -9.94
CA SER A 393 -20.00 -10.00 -9.96
C SER A 393 -21.14 -10.16 -10.96
N ALA A 394 -22.11 -9.25 -10.96
CA ALA A 394 -23.21 -9.26 -11.91
C ALA A 394 -22.71 -9.10 -13.36
N LEU A 395 -21.72 -8.22 -13.58
CA LEU A 395 -21.06 -8.03 -14.87
C LEU A 395 -20.35 -9.32 -15.32
N THR A 396 -19.62 -9.97 -14.43
CA THR A 396 -18.92 -11.23 -14.69
C THR A 396 -19.90 -12.34 -15.09
N ILE A 397 -21.00 -12.52 -14.35
CA ILE A 397 -22.06 -13.49 -14.67
C ILE A 397 -22.69 -13.17 -16.03
N PHE A 398 -22.99 -11.89 -16.28
CA PHE A 398 -23.60 -11.44 -17.53
C PHE A 398 -22.70 -11.73 -18.73
N ILE A 399 -21.42 -11.32 -18.68
CA ILE A 399 -20.43 -11.56 -19.74
C ILE A 399 -20.29 -13.05 -20.01
N SER A 400 -20.21 -13.87 -18.96
CA SER A 400 -20.12 -15.32 -19.04
C SER A 400 -21.31 -15.96 -19.77
N ALA A 401 -22.51 -15.40 -19.57
CA ALA A 401 -23.74 -15.87 -20.20
C ALA A 401 -23.91 -15.39 -21.66
N VAL A 402 -23.17 -14.38 -22.14
CA VAL A 402 -23.37 -13.82 -23.50
C VAL A 402 -23.20 -14.87 -24.59
N ILE A 403 -22.11 -15.62 -24.58
CA ILE A 403 -21.82 -16.62 -25.63
C ILE A 403 -22.85 -17.78 -25.57
N PRO A 404 -23.14 -18.40 -24.40
CA PRO A 404 -24.21 -19.38 -24.27
C PRO A 404 -25.58 -18.86 -24.69
N ALA A 405 -25.95 -17.63 -24.30
CA ALA A 405 -27.25 -17.03 -24.66
C ALA A 405 -27.38 -16.81 -26.17
N ARG A 406 -26.30 -16.36 -26.84
CA ARG A 406 -26.26 -16.26 -28.32
C ARG A 406 -26.44 -17.64 -28.95
N LYS A 407 -25.74 -18.66 -28.47
CA LYS A 407 -25.90 -20.05 -28.95
C LYS A 407 -27.33 -20.56 -28.75
N ALA A 408 -27.93 -20.33 -27.58
CA ALA A 408 -29.31 -20.72 -27.27
C ALA A 408 -30.32 -20.12 -28.25
N SER A 409 -30.14 -18.84 -28.60
CA SER A 409 -31.00 -18.14 -29.54
C SER A 409 -30.99 -18.78 -30.94
N SER A 410 -29.84 -19.34 -31.34
CA SER A 410 -29.66 -19.98 -32.66
C SER A 410 -30.12 -21.43 -32.77
N ILE A 411 -30.51 -22.08 -31.67
CA ILE A 411 -30.96 -23.49 -31.70
C ILE A 411 -32.27 -23.61 -32.48
N THR A 412 -32.30 -24.42 -33.53
CA THR A 412 -33.49 -24.67 -34.34
C THR A 412 -34.24 -25.93 -33.90
N PRO A 413 -35.53 -26.09 -34.24
CA PRO A 413 -36.28 -27.34 -34.05
C PRO A 413 -35.55 -28.56 -34.59
N ILE A 414 -34.95 -28.43 -35.78
CA ILE A 414 -34.26 -29.55 -36.44
C ILE A 414 -32.93 -29.90 -35.76
N ASP A 415 -32.23 -28.92 -35.17
CA ASP A 415 -31.02 -29.17 -34.37
C ASP A 415 -31.34 -29.99 -33.11
N ALA A 416 -32.50 -29.72 -32.49
CA ALA A 416 -32.95 -30.43 -31.28
C ALA A 416 -33.37 -31.88 -31.55
N ILE A 417 -33.97 -32.15 -32.71
CA ILE A 417 -34.38 -33.51 -33.12
C ILE A 417 -33.17 -34.33 -33.56
N ARG A 418 -32.20 -33.70 -34.25
CA ARG A 418 -31.04 -34.43 -34.78
C ARG A 418 -30.16 -35.05 -33.68
N GLN A 419 -30.10 -34.47 -32.47
CA GLN A 419 -29.39 -34.88 -31.24
C GLN A 419 -27.90 -35.32 -31.34
N ARG A 420 -27.51 -36.00 -32.41
CA ARG A 420 -26.16 -36.21 -32.90
C ARG A 420 -25.92 -35.25 -34.04
N GLN A 421 -24.96 -34.34 -33.84
CA GLN A 421 -24.23 -33.82 -34.99
C GLN A 421 -23.57 -35.04 -35.65
N GLU A 422 -24.19 -35.62 -36.68
CA GLU A 422 -23.40 -36.29 -37.71
C GLU A 422 -22.46 -35.21 -38.25
N ILE A 423 -21.27 -35.15 -37.66
CA ILE A 423 -20.29 -34.17 -38.07
C ILE A 423 -19.83 -34.64 -39.45
N LYS A 424 -20.45 -34.11 -40.50
CA LYS A 424 -20.02 -34.29 -41.89
C LYS A 424 -18.66 -33.59 -42.05
N ILE A 425 -17.61 -34.16 -41.49
CA ILE A 425 -16.24 -33.65 -41.62
C ILE A 425 -15.60 -34.36 -42.80
N LYS A 426 -15.20 -33.58 -43.81
CA LYS A 426 -14.41 -34.10 -44.94
C LYS A 426 -13.14 -34.78 -44.39
N ALA A 427 -12.83 -36.00 -44.83
CA ALA A 427 -11.68 -36.79 -44.37
C ALA A 427 -10.35 -36.02 -44.40
N LYS A 428 -10.16 -35.10 -45.36
CA LYS A 428 -9.00 -34.19 -45.44
C LYS A 428 -8.80 -33.31 -44.19
N LYS A 429 -9.87 -32.89 -43.50
CA LYS A 429 -9.79 -32.03 -42.29
C LYS A 429 -9.39 -32.80 -41.02
N ILE A 430 -9.37 -34.14 -41.06
CA ILE A 430 -9.02 -35.01 -39.92
C ILE A 430 -7.57 -35.52 -40.04
N LYS A 431 -6.83 -35.18 -41.11
CA LYS A 431 -5.42 -35.62 -41.25
C LYS A 431 -4.57 -35.15 -40.06
N SER A 432 -3.83 -36.09 -39.47
CA SER A 432 -2.80 -35.83 -38.45
C SER A 432 -1.46 -35.62 -39.15
N SER A 433 -0.58 -34.77 -38.62
CA SER A 433 0.78 -34.65 -39.15
C SER A 433 1.61 -35.87 -38.74
N LYS A 434 2.60 -36.25 -39.56
CA LYS A 434 3.52 -37.35 -39.22
C LYS A 434 4.31 -37.06 -37.94
N LEU A 435 4.53 -35.79 -37.61
CA LEU A 435 5.17 -35.34 -36.37
C LEU A 435 4.38 -35.76 -35.12
N VAL A 436 3.04 -35.64 -35.14
CA VAL A 436 2.21 -36.04 -33.99
C VAL A 436 2.34 -37.54 -33.72
N ARG A 437 2.39 -38.36 -34.79
CA ARG A 437 2.62 -39.80 -34.65
C ARG A 437 4.04 -40.13 -34.16
N LYS A 438 5.04 -39.33 -34.55
CA LYS A 438 6.44 -39.52 -34.12
C LYS A 438 6.62 -39.19 -32.64
N VAL A 439 5.97 -38.14 -32.14
CA VAL A 439 6.12 -37.67 -30.75
C VAL A 439 5.20 -38.41 -29.78
N PHE A 440 3.95 -38.70 -30.16
CA PHE A 440 2.93 -39.24 -29.26
C PHE A 440 2.42 -40.64 -29.66
N GLY A 441 3.07 -41.29 -30.62
CA GLY A 441 2.69 -42.62 -31.09
C GLY A 441 1.33 -42.68 -31.79
N TYR A 442 0.79 -43.90 -31.89
CA TYR A 442 -0.50 -44.17 -32.54
C TYR A 442 -1.69 -43.62 -31.71
N GLU A 443 -1.59 -43.71 -30.38
CA GLU A 443 -2.59 -43.20 -29.44
C GLU A 443 -2.74 -41.67 -29.57
N GLY A 444 -1.61 -40.94 -29.67
CA GLY A 444 -1.63 -39.50 -29.91
C GLY A 444 -2.21 -39.11 -31.27
N GLU A 445 -2.01 -39.93 -32.30
CA GLU A 445 -2.63 -39.72 -33.61
C GLU A 445 -4.17 -39.82 -33.52
N LEU A 446 -4.67 -40.83 -32.81
CA LEU A 446 -6.10 -41.01 -32.55
C LEU A 446 -6.68 -39.88 -31.70
N ALA A 447 -5.97 -39.46 -30.64
CA ALA A 447 -6.35 -38.34 -29.81
C ALA A 447 -6.44 -37.04 -30.62
N ASN A 448 -5.45 -36.73 -31.45
CA ASN A 448 -5.45 -35.55 -32.32
C ASN A 448 -6.61 -35.56 -33.32
N LYS A 449 -6.92 -36.72 -33.92
CA LYS A 449 -8.09 -36.89 -34.77
C LYS A 449 -9.40 -36.65 -34.02
N ASN A 450 -9.50 -37.09 -32.76
CA ASN A 450 -10.67 -36.86 -31.90
C ASN A 450 -10.84 -35.37 -31.55
N LEU A 451 -9.76 -34.69 -31.17
CA LEU A 451 -9.74 -33.25 -30.90
C LEU A 451 -10.18 -32.44 -32.12
N LYS A 452 -9.65 -32.75 -33.31
CA LYS A 452 -10.06 -32.13 -34.59
C LYS A 452 -11.51 -32.44 -34.95
N ARG A 453 -12.00 -33.66 -34.68
CA ARG A 453 -13.39 -34.06 -34.91
C ARG A 453 -14.37 -33.24 -34.07
N ASN A 454 -14.02 -32.97 -32.82
CA ASN A 454 -14.83 -32.19 -31.89
C ASN A 454 -14.39 -30.71 -31.80
N GLY A 455 -13.87 -30.17 -32.91
CA GLY A 455 -12.97 -29.01 -32.91
C GLY A 455 -13.43 -27.74 -32.18
N ARG A 456 -14.74 -27.50 -31.98
CA ARG A 456 -15.20 -26.36 -31.15
C ARG A 456 -15.12 -26.67 -29.65
N LYS A 457 -15.55 -27.86 -29.21
CA LYS A 457 -15.49 -28.29 -27.81
C LYS A 457 -14.05 -28.50 -27.36
N SER A 458 -13.24 -29.16 -28.20
CA SER A 458 -11.82 -29.38 -27.93
C SER A 458 -11.05 -28.06 -27.79
N ARG A 459 -11.21 -27.10 -28.70
CA ARG A 459 -10.55 -25.78 -28.59
C ARG A 459 -10.90 -25.04 -27.30
N VAL A 460 -12.15 -25.11 -26.84
CA VAL A 460 -12.58 -24.48 -25.58
C VAL A 460 -11.89 -25.14 -24.37
N ILE A 461 -11.83 -26.48 -24.33
CA ILE A 461 -11.18 -27.21 -23.24
C ILE A 461 -9.68 -26.90 -23.23
N THR A 462 -9.00 -26.99 -24.39
CA THR A 462 -7.57 -26.69 -24.50
C THR A 462 -7.26 -25.24 -24.11
N ALA A 463 -8.08 -24.27 -24.55
CA ALA A 463 -7.90 -22.88 -24.15
C ALA A 463 -8.12 -22.67 -22.64
N SER A 464 -9.08 -23.38 -22.03
CA SER A 464 -9.32 -23.29 -20.57
C SER A 464 -8.15 -23.86 -19.76
N ILE A 465 -7.58 -25.00 -20.19
CA ILE A 465 -6.40 -25.61 -19.55
C ILE A 465 -5.18 -24.70 -19.73
N ALA A 466 -4.93 -24.20 -20.95
CA ALA A 466 -3.82 -23.30 -21.22
C ALA A 466 -3.92 -22.01 -20.38
N LEU A 467 -5.12 -21.41 -20.30
CA LEU A 467 -5.34 -20.23 -19.47
C LEU A 467 -5.09 -20.53 -17.99
N SER A 468 -5.55 -21.67 -17.48
CA SER A 468 -5.29 -22.07 -16.09
C SER A 468 -3.80 -22.20 -15.79
N VAL A 469 -3.03 -22.80 -16.70
CA VAL A 469 -1.57 -22.96 -16.55
C VAL A 469 -0.88 -21.59 -16.61
N ILE A 470 -1.27 -20.72 -17.56
CA ILE A 470 -0.73 -19.37 -17.67
C ILE A 470 -1.00 -18.58 -16.39
N LEU A 471 -2.24 -18.58 -15.90
CA LEU A 471 -2.61 -17.88 -14.67
C LEU A 471 -1.84 -18.41 -13.46
N PHE A 472 -1.68 -19.72 -13.34
CA PHE A 472 -0.90 -20.32 -12.26
C PHE A 472 0.57 -19.90 -12.33
N LEU A 473 1.20 -19.99 -13.51
CA LEU A 473 2.59 -19.58 -13.70
C LEU A 473 2.78 -18.08 -13.45
N SER A 474 1.87 -17.23 -13.92
CA SER A 474 1.91 -15.78 -13.68
C SER A 474 1.77 -15.45 -12.19
N CYS A 475 0.84 -16.11 -11.49
CA CYS A 475 0.68 -15.94 -10.04
C CYS A 475 1.93 -16.40 -9.30
N ASN A 476 2.47 -17.57 -9.63
CA ASN A 476 3.68 -18.10 -8.99
C ASN A 476 4.89 -17.20 -9.23
N TYR A 477 5.07 -16.74 -10.47
CA TYR A 477 6.14 -15.80 -10.80
C TYR A 477 5.96 -14.47 -10.08
N PHE A 478 4.74 -13.94 -9.99
CA PHE A 478 4.46 -12.74 -9.21
C PHE A 478 4.79 -12.93 -7.72
N CYS A 479 4.38 -14.04 -7.10
CA CYS A 479 4.71 -14.35 -5.71
C CYS A 479 6.23 -14.48 -5.51
N GLN A 480 6.94 -15.11 -6.44
CA GLN A 480 8.39 -15.22 -6.40
C GLN A 480 9.06 -13.85 -6.51
N MET A 481 8.60 -12.98 -7.42
CA MET A 481 9.09 -11.61 -7.54
C MET A 481 8.81 -10.79 -6.28
N PHE A 482 7.64 -10.96 -5.67
CA PHE A 482 7.29 -10.32 -4.41
C PHE A 482 8.21 -10.78 -3.28
N THR A 483 8.47 -12.09 -3.17
CA THR A 483 9.39 -12.65 -2.18
C THR A 483 10.81 -12.12 -2.38
N MET A 484 11.32 -12.16 -3.61
CA MET A 484 12.63 -11.59 -3.95
C MET A 484 12.72 -10.10 -3.63
N THR A 485 11.63 -9.34 -3.77
CA THR A 485 11.59 -7.91 -3.42
C THR A 485 11.53 -7.69 -1.92
N ALA A 486 10.80 -8.53 -1.18
CA ALA A 486 10.75 -8.48 0.28
C ALA A 486 12.11 -8.83 0.89
N ASP A 487 12.80 -9.86 0.36
CA ASP A 487 14.13 -10.26 0.82
C ASP A 487 15.19 -9.17 0.56
N VAL A 488 14.98 -8.28 -0.42
CA VAL A 488 15.84 -7.08 -0.61
C VAL A 488 15.88 -6.18 0.61
N SER A 489 14.85 -6.17 1.46
CA SER A 489 14.85 -5.37 2.69
C SER A 489 15.55 -6.05 3.89
N THR A 490 15.81 -7.36 3.83
CA THR A 490 16.55 -8.07 4.88
C THR A 490 18.04 -7.96 4.62
N MET A 491 18.63 -6.80 4.92
CA MET A 491 20.08 -6.72 5.02
C MET A 491 20.54 -7.55 6.24
N HIS A 492 21.53 -8.41 6.04
CA HIS A 492 22.07 -9.30 7.09
C HIS A 492 22.95 -8.54 8.10
N TYR A 493 22.40 -7.54 8.79
CA TYR A 493 23.07 -6.89 9.91
C TYR A 493 22.19 -6.97 11.17
N GLN A 494 22.84 -7.08 12.33
CA GLN A 494 22.17 -7.08 13.62
C GLN A 494 21.83 -5.65 14.07
N ILE A 495 22.66 -4.67 13.71
CA ILE A 495 22.53 -3.26 14.10
C ILE A 495 22.84 -2.39 12.88
N SER A 496 22.01 -1.39 12.62
CA SER A 496 22.32 -0.30 11.69
C SER A 496 22.20 1.03 12.42
N THR A 497 23.13 1.92 12.15
CA THR A 497 23.19 3.25 12.75
C THR A 497 23.71 4.26 11.74
N MET A 498 23.30 5.52 11.91
CA MET A 498 23.75 6.63 11.07
C MET A 498 24.70 7.50 11.89
N VAL A 499 25.86 7.80 11.31
CA VAL A 499 26.88 8.65 11.93
C VAL A 499 27.18 9.79 10.97
N ARG A 500 27.51 10.97 11.51
CA ARG A 500 27.93 12.11 10.69
C ARG A 500 29.22 11.76 9.97
N LEU A 501 29.36 12.25 8.74
CA LEU A 501 30.52 11.95 7.89
C LEU A 501 31.85 12.27 8.58
N GLY A 502 31.95 13.39 9.30
CA GLY A 502 33.16 13.79 10.02
C GLY A 502 33.50 12.93 11.25
N ASP A 503 32.54 12.17 11.77
CA ASP A 503 32.75 11.27 12.92
C ASP A 503 32.92 9.80 12.50
N LYS A 504 32.80 9.48 11.20
CA LYS A 504 32.94 8.12 10.66
C LYS A 504 34.20 7.43 11.21
N ASP A 505 35.36 8.04 11.04
CA ASP A 505 36.64 7.41 11.40
C ASP A 505 36.79 7.20 12.92
N LYS A 506 36.24 8.11 13.74
CA LYS A 506 36.24 7.93 15.20
C LYS A 506 35.31 6.79 15.60
N PHE A 507 34.15 6.70 14.96
CA PHE A 507 33.18 5.66 15.24
C PHE A 507 33.69 4.28 14.83
N CYS A 508 34.29 4.14 13.64
CA CYS A 508 34.92 2.88 13.21
C CYS A 508 35.95 2.38 14.22
N LYS A 509 36.82 3.25 14.72
CA LYS A 509 37.81 2.88 15.76
C LYS A 509 37.17 2.40 17.06
N LEU A 510 36.04 2.99 17.45
CA LEU A 510 35.29 2.52 18.63
C LEU A 510 34.65 1.16 18.40
N LEU A 511 34.22 0.86 17.16
CA LEU A 511 33.71 -0.47 16.81
C LEU A 511 34.81 -1.53 16.83
N ASP A 512 36.01 -1.19 16.33
CA ASP A 512 37.19 -2.08 16.38
C ASP A 512 37.56 -2.51 17.81
N ASP A 513 37.28 -1.65 18.80
CA ASP A 513 37.56 -1.91 20.22
C ASP A 513 36.51 -2.82 20.90
N ILE A 514 35.37 -3.10 20.25
CA ILE A 514 34.29 -3.92 20.81
C ILE A 514 34.47 -5.38 20.37
N ALA A 515 34.90 -6.23 21.30
CA ALA A 515 35.22 -7.64 21.04
C ALA A 515 34.05 -8.50 20.49
N ASP A 516 32.81 -8.08 20.71
CA ASP A 516 31.60 -8.81 20.27
C ASP A 516 31.14 -8.41 18.84
N ILE A 517 31.88 -7.54 18.15
CA ILE A 517 31.59 -7.15 16.75
C ILE A 517 32.46 -7.98 15.81
N ASP A 518 31.84 -8.91 15.08
CA ASP A 518 32.53 -9.77 14.11
C ASP A 518 32.89 -9.04 12.80
N ASP A 519 32.02 -8.16 12.32
CA ASP A 519 32.19 -7.41 11.06
C ASP A 519 31.31 -6.13 11.07
N TYR A 520 31.75 -5.07 10.38
CA TYR A 520 30.95 -3.86 10.18
C TYR A 520 31.27 -3.20 8.83
N TYR A 521 30.27 -2.56 8.24
CA TYR A 521 30.39 -1.86 6.97
C TYR A 521 29.94 -0.42 7.11
N CYS A 522 30.74 0.52 6.59
CA CYS A 522 30.40 1.94 6.59
C CYS A 522 30.13 2.42 5.16
N VAL A 523 28.86 2.66 4.86
CA VAL A 523 28.42 3.16 3.55
C VAL A 523 27.96 4.60 3.71
N ASN A 524 28.54 5.50 2.93
CA ASN A 524 28.00 6.84 2.77
C ASN A 524 27.04 6.86 1.57
N ASN A 525 25.82 7.34 1.78
CA ASN A 525 24.81 7.39 0.73
C ASN A 525 24.50 8.83 0.36
N ALA A 526 24.55 9.14 -0.93
CA ALA A 526 24.10 10.40 -1.49
C ALA A 526 22.94 10.14 -2.45
N MET A 527 21.81 10.82 -2.24
CA MET A 527 20.71 10.83 -3.19
C MET A 527 20.83 12.05 -4.09
N ILE A 528 20.85 11.84 -5.40
CA ILE A 528 20.82 12.91 -6.40
C ILE A 528 19.46 12.85 -7.10
N GLU A 529 18.73 13.96 -7.02
CA GLU A 529 17.48 14.13 -7.76
C GLU A 529 17.77 14.70 -9.15
N LEU A 530 17.31 13.99 -10.17
CA LEU A 530 17.41 14.38 -11.58
C LEU A 530 16.18 15.20 -11.96
N SER A 531 16.34 16.52 -12.02
CA SER A 531 15.31 17.49 -12.42
C SER A 531 15.48 17.91 -13.89
N ASP A 532 14.39 17.87 -14.67
CA ASP A 532 14.31 18.42 -16.03
C ASP A 532 14.35 19.97 -16.06
N THR A 533 14.09 20.62 -14.91
CA THR A 533 14.23 22.07 -14.77
C THR A 533 15.69 22.44 -14.55
N ALA A 534 16.35 22.90 -15.61
CA ALA A 534 17.62 23.60 -15.50
C ALA A 534 17.47 24.81 -14.56
N GLY A 535 18.23 24.85 -13.46
CA GLY A 535 18.42 26.07 -12.68
C GLY A 535 18.04 26.07 -11.19
N LYS A 536 17.81 24.94 -10.53
CA LYS A 536 17.89 24.90 -9.05
C LYS A 536 19.35 24.68 -8.63
N GLU A 537 19.87 25.50 -7.72
CA GLU A 537 21.21 25.30 -7.14
C GLU A 537 21.32 23.88 -6.57
N GLY A 538 22.37 23.14 -6.97
CA GLY A 538 22.66 21.78 -6.48
C GLY A 538 22.40 20.62 -7.45
N THR A 539 21.81 20.83 -8.64
CA THR A 539 21.59 19.74 -9.60
C THR A 539 22.77 19.59 -10.58
N ASP A 540 23.70 18.67 -10.30
CA ASP A 540 24.74 18.28 -11.24
C ASP A 540 24.16 17.33 -12.32
N GLN A 541 23.90 17.87 -13.52
CA GLN A 541 23.37 17.10 -14.65
C GLN A 541 24.43 16.23 -15.35
N SER A 542 25.71 16.30 -14.94
CA SER A 542 26.80 15.53 -15.58
C SER A 542 26.60 14.02 -15.48
N ILE A 543 26.01 13.55 -14.37
CA ILE A 543 25.77 12.14 -14.07
C ILE A 543 24.61 11.56 -14.90
N ALA A 544 23.64 12.38 -15.32
CA ALA A 544 22.51 11.97 -16.15
C ALA A 544 22.76 12.09 -17.66
N ASN A 545 23.95 12.54 -18.06
CA ASN A 545 24.28 12.69 -19.47
C ASN A 545 24.40 11.32 -20.14
N SER A 546 23.52 11.08 -21.13
CA SER A 546 23.46 9.83 -21.89
C SER A 546 24.77 9.43 -22.56
N ASN A 547 25.70 10.37 -22.76
CA ASN A 547 27.02 10.10 -23.35
C ASN A 547 27.96 9.33 -22.41
N TYR A 548 27.69 9.33 -21.10
CA TYR A 548 28.50 8.64 -20.09
C TYR A 548 27.81 7.39 -19.53
N ILE A 549 26.63 7.04 -20.06
CA ILE A 549 25.84 5.89 -19.65
C ILE A 549 25.96 4.82 -20.73
N ALA A 550 26.20 3.56 -20.33
CA ALA A 550 26.23 2.45 -21.28
C ALA A 550 24.89 2.33 -22.03
N ASP A 551 24.92 2.10 -23.34
CA ASP A 551 23.74 2.15 -24.24
C ASP A 551 22.52 1.38 -23.72
N GLY A 552 22.73 0.24 -23.06
CA GLY A 552 21.67 -0.60 -22.48
C GLY A 552 20.90 0.03 -21.31
N TYR A 553 21.45 1.07 -20.67
CA TYR A 553 20.89 1.72 -19.48
C TYR A 553 20.35 3.13 -19.74
N SER A 554 20.61 3.71 -20.92
CA SER A 554 20.15 5.05 -21.32
C SER A 554 18.67 5.33 -21.05
N LYS A 555 17.79 4.35 -21.28
CA LYS A 555 16.33 4.45 -21.07
C LYS A 555 15.90 4.44 -19.59
N PHE A 556 16.71 3.88 -18.69
CA PHE A 556 16.41 3.89 -17.25
C PHE A 556 16.63 5.29 -16.66
N PHE A 557 17.71 5.96 -17.07
CA PHE A 557 18.05 7.31 -16.62
C PHE A 557 17.16 8.40 -17.21
N SER A 558 16.45 8.13 -18.31
CA SER A 558 15.45 9.05 -18.87
C SER A 558 14.08 9.01 -18.16
N SER A 559 13.88 8.12 -17.18
CA SER A 559 12.55 7.90 -16.55
C SER A 559 12.55 7.86 -15.02
N LYS A 560 13.68 7.55 -14.37
CA LYS A 560 13.81 7.58 -12.91
C LYS A 560 14.38 8.92 -12.44
N ARG A 561 13.78 9.46 -11.37
CA ARG A 561 14.06 10.81 -10.85
C ARG A 561 15.08 10.84 -9.70
N ASN A 562 15.37 9.70 -9.05
CA ASN A 562 16.33 9.64 -7.94
C ASN A 562 17.44 8.62 -8.22
N LEU A 563 18.69 9.05 -8.13
CA LEU A 563 19.88 8.20 -8.17
C LEU A 563 20.46 8.10 -6.77
N PHE A 564 20.68 6.87 -6.28
CA PHE A 564 21.40 6.64 -5.03
C PHE A 564 22.85 6.27 -5.35
N ILE A 565 23.78 7.10 -4.87
CA ILE A 565 25.21 6.87 -4.98
C ILE A 565 25.69 6.36 -3.62
N ASN A 566 26.14 5.11 -3.59
CA ASN A 566 26.80 4.53 -2.44
C ASN A 566 28.30 4.72 -2.58
N GLN A 567 28.88 5.50 -1.68
CA GLN A 567 30.31 5.65 -1.51
C GLN A 567 30.75 4.66 -0.43
N ILE A 568 31.68 3.80 -0.79
CA ILE A 568 32.26 2.77 0.08
C ILE A 568 33.77 2.94 0.08
N ASP A 569 34.43 2.37 1.08
CA ASP A 569 35.89 2.45 1.18
C ASP A 569 36.57 1.67 0.04
N ASP A 570 37.78 2.08 -0.33
CA ASP A 570 38.53 1.50 -1.44
C ASP A 570 38.72 -0.02 -1.28
N GLU A 571 38.93 -0.50 -0.05
CA GLU A 571 39.10 -1.92 0.22
C GLU A 571 37.82 -2.71 -0.08
N ASP A 572 36.66 -2.21 0.36
CA ASP A 572 35.35 -2.82 0.09
C ASP A 572 34.99 -2.75 -1.39
N PHE A 573 35.26 -1.62 -2.05
CA PHE A 573 35.06 -1.49 -3.49
C PHE A 573 35.90 -2.52 -4.27
N ASN A 574 37.16 -2.68 -3.88
CA ASN A 574 38.07 -3.64 -4.50
C ASN A 574 37.62 -5.08 -4.24
N LYS A 575 37.16 -5.40 -3.03
CA LYS A 575 36.58 -6.70 -2.68
C LYS A 575 35.34 -6.99 -3.53
N LEU A 576 34.42 -6.03 -3.62
CA LEU A 576 33.19 -6.14 -4.43
C LEU A 576 33.49 -6.37 -5.91
N CYS A 577 34.45 -5.64 -6.47
CA CYS A 577 34.91 -5.83 -7.84
C CYS A 577 35.50 -7.23 -8.06
N ARG A 578 36.39 -7.70 -7.16
CA ARG A 578 37.02 -9.03 -7.26
C ARG A 578 35.99 -10.15 -7.19
N THR A 579 35.01 -10.06 -6.30
CA THR A 579 33.94 -11.05 -6.17
C THR A 579 33.07 -11.16 -7.43
N ASN A 580 32.98 -10.10 -8.22
CA ASN A 580 32.18 -10.06 -9.46
C ASN A 580 33.04 -10.19 -10.74
N ASP A 581 34.30 -10.62 -10.63
CA ASP A 581 35.25 -10.72 -11.75
C ASP A 581 35.47 -9.39 -12.52
N ILE A 582 35.35 -8.25 -11.81
CA ILE A 582 35.55 -6.91 -12.34
C ILE A 582 36.96 -6.41 -11.99
N ASP A 583 37.66 -5.86 -12.97
CA ASP A 583 38.96 -5.22 -12.76
C ASP A 583 38.80 -3.82 -12.16
N TYR A 584 38.94 -3.75 -10.83
CA TYR A 584 38.83 -2.52 -10.05
C TYR A 584 39.80 -1.42 -10.51
N LYS A 585 40.98 -1.78 -11.06
CA LYS A 585 42.00 -0.79 -11.46
C LYS A 585 41.53 0.15 -12.56
N LYS A 586 40.52 -0.23 -13.33
CA LYS A 586 39.93 0.60 -14.41
C LYS A 586 39.09 1.77 -13.88
N TYR A 587 38.70 1.71 -12.62
CA TYR A 587 37.86 2.69 -11.93
C TYR A 587 38.70 3.77 -11.21
N TYR A 588 39.96 3.49 -10.92
CA TYR A 588 40.91 4.45 -10.38
C TYR A 588 41.57 5.26 -11.53
N GLY A 589 41.44 6.59 -11.48
CA GLY A 589 42.05 7.50 -12.46
C GLY A 589 41.53 8.93 -12.32
N ASP A 590 41.86 9.79 -13.28
CA ASP A 590 41.53 11.23 -13.24
C ASP A 590 40.03 11.53 -13.41
N THR A 591 39.23 10.53 -13.81
CA THR A 591 37.77 10.64 -13.98
C THR A 591 37.08 9.68 -13.04
N ALA A 592 36.12 10.19 -12.25
CA ALA A 592 35.33 9.37 -11.35
C ALA A 592 34.43 8.42 -12.16
N LYS A 593 34.64 7.11 -11.99
CA LYS A 593 33.84 6.06 -12.60
C LYS A 593 33.12 5.28 -11.52
N ALA A 594 31.85 4.97 -11.75
CA ALA A 594 31.02 4.23 -10.80
C ALA A 594 30.62 2.85 -11.35
N LEU A 595 30.34 1.92 -10.44
CA LEU A 595 29.68 0.65 -10.76
C LEU A 595 28.16 0.83 -10.64
N VAL A 596 27.44 0.43 -11.70
CA VAL A 596 25.98 0.37 -11.66
C VAL A 596 25.58 -1.01 -11.14
N LEU A 597 24.97 -1.04 -9.96
CA LEU A 597 24.45 -2.25 -9.35
C LEU A 597 23.02 -2.50 -9.87
N ASN A 598 22.80 -3.66 -10.49
CA ASN A 598 21.49 -4.06 -11.02
C ASN A 598 20.60 -4.74 -9.96
N ASN A 599 21.16 -5.09 -8.80
CA ASN A 599 20.46 -5.68 -7.67
C ASN A 599 21.02 -5.10 -6.35
N VAL A 600 20.18 -4.96 -5.34
CA VAL A 600 20.56 -4.47 -4.00
C VAL A 600 21.07 -5.63 -3.14
N ASN A 601 20.65 -6.87 -3.41
CA ASN A 601 21.12 -8.08 -2.73
C ASN A 601 22.01 -8.93 -3.63
N HIS A 602 23.15 -9.33 -3.10
CA HIS A 602 23.94 -10.46 -3.60
C HIS A 602 23.77 -11.61 -2.61
N GLU A 603 23.15 -12.71 -3.04
CA GLU A 603 23.43 -14.00 -2.41
C GLU A 603 24.85 -14.41 -2.84
N THR A 604 25.66 -14.82 -1.86
CA THR A 604 27.03 -15.32 -2.06
C THR A 604 27.05 -16.74 -2.61
#